data_AF-A0A917Z0M4-F1
#
_entry.id   AF-A0A917Z0M4-F1
#
_cell.length_a   1.000
_cell.length_b   1.000
_cell.length_c   1.000
_cell.angle_alpha   90.00
_cell.angle_beta   90.00
_cell.angle_gamma   90.00
#
_symmetry.space_group_name_H-M   'P 1'
#
loop_
_entity.id
_entity.type
_entity.pdbx_description
1 polymer ?
#
loop_
_entity_poly.entity_id
_entity_poly.type
_entity_poly.pdbx_seq_one_letter_code
_entity_poly.pdbx_strand_id
1 'polypeptide(L)'
;MTGRSTAMQPTDDEHQRFARYLQELADAGSQDEVDLVARVLRDPDTVMAQSAMVRHLDRRAAQLPADASFRLDRGHGHRDRGVGVPRSPPARMDGVEVDRRQ
;
A
#
# COMPACT_ATOMS: atom_id res chain seq x y z
N MET A 1 -30.49 11.99 21.49
CA MET A 1 -29.67 11.60 20.33
C MET A 1 -30.35 12.21 19.12
N THR A 2 -29.88 13.24 18.45
CA THR A 2 -28.53 13.63 18.04
C THR A 2 -28.36 15.15 18.20
N GLY A 3 -27.20 15.59 18.69
CA GLY A 3 -26.85 17.00 18.75
C GLY A 3 -26.80 17.55 17.34
N ARG A 4 -27.74 18.45 17.02
CA ARG A 4 -27.67 19.29 15.84
C ARG A 4 -26.49 20.23 16.05
N SER A 5 -25.29 19.80 15.66
CA SER A 5 -24.14 20.68 15.55
C SER A 5 -24.55 21.83 14.66
N THR A 6 -24.75 22.98 15.30
CA THR A 6 -24.92 24.26 14.65
C THR A 6 -23.81 24.37 13.61
N ALA A 7 -24.19 24.42 12.34
CA ALA A 7 -23.34 24.96 11.30
C ALA A 7 -23.10 26.44 11.67
N MET A 8 -22.14 26.66 12.56
CA MET A 8 -21.51 27.95 12.78
C MET A 8 -20.99 28.35 11.41
N GLN A 9 -21.43 29.50 10.90
CA GLN A 9 -20.86 30.02 9.67
C GLN A 9 -19.35 30.07 9.85
N PRO A 10 -18.56 29.50 8.93
CA PRO A 10 -17.12 29.49 9.05
C PRO A 10 -16.62 30.91 9.27
N THR A 11 -15.83 31.10 10.32
CA THR A 11 -15.21 32.39 10.61
C THR A 11 -14.12 32.68 9.57
N ASP A 12 -13.79 33.94 9.31
CA ASP A 12 -12.71 34.29 8.38
C ASP A 12 -11.37 33.61 8.74
N ASP A 13 -11.14 33.35 10.03
CA ASP A 13 -9.97 32.63 10.53
C ASP A 13 -9.97 31.15 10.14
N GLU A 14 -11.14 30.51 10.12
CA GLU A 14 -11.30 29.13 9.68
C GLU A 14 -11.02 29.01 8.17
N HIS A 15 -11.55 29.92 7.37
CA HIS A 15 -11.27 29.94 5.93
C HIS A 15 -9.80 30.13 5.63
N GLN A 16 -9.11 30.99 6.38
CA GLN A 16 -7.67 31.20 6.24
C GLN A 16 -6.85 29.96 6.66
N ARG A 17 -7.18 29.32 7.79
CA ARG A 17 -6.52 28.07 8.20
C ARG A 17 -6.72 26.98 7.16
N PHE A 18 -7.93 26.83 6.64
CA PHE A 18 -8.23 25.85 5.61
C PHE A 18 -7.46 26.10 4.32
N ALA A 19 -7.46 27.35 3.83
CA ALA A 19 -6.69 27.73 2.64
C ALA A 19 -5.19 27.45 2.81
N ARG A 20 -4.66 27.73 4.01
CA ARG A 20 -3.27 27.47 4.34
C ARG A 20 -2.95 25.97 4.34
N TYR A 21 -3.78 25.12 4.94
CA TYR A 21 -3.56 23.66 4.90
C TYR A 21 -3.53 23.13 3.47
N LEU A 22 -4.38 23.64 2.58
CA LEU A 22 -4.42 23.21 1.19
C LEU A 22 -3.16 23.61 0.42
N GLN A 23 -2.62 24.79 0.69
CA GLN A 23 -1.37 25.26 0.10
C GLN A 23 -0.19 24.43 0.64
N GLU A 24 -0.08 24.27 1.95
CA GLU A 24 1.00 23.50 2.56
C GLU A 24 0.97 22.04 2.06
N LEU A 25 -0.20 21.41 1.97
CA LEU A 25 -0.34 20.01 1.50
C LEU A 25 -0.07 19.85 0.00
N ALA A 26 -0.42 20.88 -0.78
CA ALA A 26 -0.16 20.93 -2.21
C ALA A 26 1.34 20.96 -2.53
N ASP A 27 2.11 21.64 -1.70
CA ASP A 27 3.52 21.96 -1.92
C ASP A 27 4.46 21.02 -1.12
N ALA A 28 3.94 20.26 -0.15
CA ALA A 28 4.72 19.34 0.66
C ALA A 28 5.32 18.20 -0.19
N GLY A 29 6.64 18.02 -0.05
CA GLY A 29 7.34 16.82 -0.50
C GLY A 29 7.06 15.62 0.41
N SER A 30 7.37 14.41 -0.05
CA SER A 30 7.01 13.16 0.64
C SER A 30 7.53 13.05 2.09
N GLN A 31 8.65 13.70 2.42
CA GLN A 31 9.20 13.68 3.79
C GLN A 31 8.44 14.60 4.75
N ASP A 32 8.02 15.79 4.30
CA ASP A 32 7.33 16.78 5.14
C ASP A 32 5.82 16.51 5.22
N GLU A 33 5.30 15.73 4.27
CA GLU A 33 3.89 15.44 4.15
C GLU A 33 3.33 14.73 5.40
N VAL A 34 4.08 13.81 5.99
CA VAL A 34 3.63 13.05 7.18
C VAL A 34 3.40 13.97 8.37
N ASP A 35 4.34 14.87 8.63
CA ASP A 35 4.25 15.82 9.73
C ASP A 35 3.12 16.82 9.51
N LEU A 36 2.92 17.24 8.25
CA LEU A 36 1.84 18.12 7.88
C LEU A 36 0.47 17.46 8.01
N VAL A 37 0.32 16.21 7.58
CA VAL A 37 -0.90 15.41 7.79
C VAL A 37 -1.17 15.25 9.28
N ALA A 38 -0.16 14.94 10.09
CA ALA A 38 -0.32 14.83 11.52
C ALA A 38 -0.76 16.16 12.17
N ARG A 39 -0.29 17.30 11.66
CA ARG A 39 -0.72 18.63 12.10
C ARG A 39 -2.19 18.90 11.73
N VAL A 40 -2.59 18.63 10.50
CA VAL A 40 -3.97 18.82 10.04
C VAL A 40 -4.95 17.94 10.83
N LEU A 41 -4.58 16.68 11.08
CA LEU A 41 -5.42 15.75 11.85
C LEU A 41 -5.54 16.10 13.35
N ARG A 42 -4.67 16.97 13.86
CA ARG A 42 -4.76 17.49 15.24
C ARG A 42 -5.59 18.77 15.33
N ASP A 43 -6.08 19.32 14.22
CA ASP A 43 -6.94 20.50 14.25
C ASP A 43 -8.24 20.17 15.01
N PRO A 44 -8.68 21.04 15.94
CA PRO A 44 -9.90 20.81 16.71
C PRO A 44 -11.15 20.77 15.83
N ASP A 45 -11.11 21.41 14.67
CA ASP A 45 -12.18 21.32 13.68
C ASP A 45 -12.00 20.07 12.82
N THR A 46 -12.66 19.00 13.26
CA THR A 46 -12.61 17.71 12.57
C THR A 46 -13.20 17.77 11.16
N VAL A 47 -14.17 18.66 10.89
CA VAL A 47 -14.80 18.77 9.57
C VAL A 47 -13.85 19.44 8.59
N MET A 48 -13.18 20.50 9.03
CA MET A 48 -12.14 21.18 8.27
C MET A 48 -10.96 20.25 7.98
N ALA A 49 -10.46 19.54 8.99
CA ALA A 49 -9.38 18.58 8.86
C ALA A 49 -9.71 17.48 7.85
N GLN A 50 -10.90 16.87 7.96
CA GLN A 50 -11.36 15.84 7.03
C GLN A 50 -11.46 16.38 5.59
N SER A 51 -12.03 17.58 5.42
CA SER A 51 -12.18 18.21 4.12
C SER A 51 -10.83 18.50 3.46
N ALA A 52 -9.84 18.93 4.24
CA ALA A 52 -8.48 19.18 3.74
C ALA A 52 -7.82 17.87 3.29
N MET A 53 -7.98 16.80 4.07
CA MET A 53 -7.44 15.48 3.74
C MET A 53 -8.08 14.87 2.48
N VAL A 54 -9.40 14.97 2.33
CA VAL A 54 -10.09 14.48 1.12
C VAL A 54 -9.55 15.20 -0.12
N ARG A 55 -9.46 16.53 -0.08
CA ARG A 55 -8.94 17.32 -1.21
C ARG A 55 -7.49 17.00 -1.54
N HIS A 56 -6.67 16.75 -0.52
CA HIS A 56 -5.27 16.34 -0.71
C HIS A 56 -5.17 14.96 -1.37
N LEU A 57 -5.96 14.00 -0.89
CA LEU A 57 -6.00 12.65 -1.47
C LEU A 57 -6.53 12.66 -2.91
N ASP A 58 -7.56 13.45 -3.21
CA ASP A 58 -8.10 13.62 -4.56
C ASP A 58 -7.03 14.18 -5.50
N ARG A 59 -6.27 15.20 -5.06
CA ARG A 59 -5.15 15.76 -5.82
C ARG A 59 -4.07 14.72 -6.07
N ARG A 60 -3.66 13.95 -5.05
CA ARG A 60 -2.67 12.88 -5.22
C ARG A 60 -3.16 11.79 -6.15
N ALA A 61 -4.42 11.37 -6.01
CA ALA A 61 -5.03 10.39 -6.89
C ALA A 61 -5.02 10.86 -8.35
N ALA A 62 -5.30 12.13 -8.61
CA ALA A 62 -5.23 12.71 -9.95
C ALA A 62 -3.80 12.79 -10.52
N GLN A 63 -2.78 12.81 -9.66
CA GLN A 63 -1.36 12.82 -10.05
C GLN A 63 -0.78 11.42 -10.23
N LEU A 64 -1.48 10.38 -9.77
CA LEU A 64 -1.03 9.00 -9.97
C LEU A 64 -1.19 8.63 -11.45
N PRO A 65 -0.16 8.06 -12.10
CA PRO A 65 -0.29 7.51 -13.44
C PRO A 65 -1.40 6.46 -13.48
N ALA A 66 -2.26 6.50 -14.50
CA ALA A 66 -3.34 5.53 -14.70
C ALA A 66 -2.83 4.06 -14.84
N ASP A 67 -1.55 3.89 -15.19
CA ASP A 67 -0.83 2.62 -15.29
C ASP A 67 0.07 2.32 -14.09
N ALA A 68 -0.10 3.02 -12.96
CA ALA A 68 0.36 2.48 -11.70
C ALA A 68 -0.53 1.27 -11.42
N SER A 69 -0.02 0.11 -11.80
CA SER A 69 -0.64 -1.17 -11.51
C SER A 69 -0.80 -1.30 -10.01
N PHE A 70 -1.91 -0.78 -9.47
CA PHE A 70 -2.57 -1.30 -8.28
C PHE A 70 -3.16 -2.70 -8.60
N ARG A 71 -2.63 -3.37 -9.62
CA ARG A 71 -2.70 -4.80 -9.74
C ARG A 71 -1.83 -5.29 -8.61
N LEU A 72 -2.48 -5.55 -7.47
CA LEU A 72 -2.01 -6.44 -6.44
C LEU A 72 -1.08 -7.46 -7.09
N ASP A 73 0.23 -7.29 -6.88
CA ASP A 73 1.14 -8.41 -7.00
C ASP A 73 0.76 -9.35 -5.87
N ARG A 74 -0.32 -10.11 -6.07
CA ARG A 74 -0.61 -11.31 -5.32
C ARG A 74 0.37 -12.36 -5.84
N GLY A 75 1.64 -12.10 -5.54
CA GLY A 75 2.82 -12.78 -6.04
C GLY A 75 3.91 -12.83 -4.98
N HIS A 76 3.54 -12.84 -3.70
CA HIS A 76 4.40 -13.45 -2.68
C HIS A 76 4.42 -14.96 -2.92
N GLY A 77 5.18 -15.36 -3.95
CA GLY A 77 5.62 -16.72 -4.16
C GLY A 77 6.42 -17.13 -2.94
N HIS A 78 5.75 -17.84 -2.03
CA HIS A 78 6.41 -18.69 -1.06
C HIS A 78 7.34 -19.60 -1.88
N ARG A 79 8.64 -19.30 -1.84
CA ARG A 79 9.68 -20.25 -2.21
C ARG A 79 9.61 -21.39 -1.21
N ASP A 80 8.69 -22.33 -1.41
CA ASP A 80 8.88 -23.64 -0.82
C ASP A 80 9.92 -24.36 -1.66
N ARG A 81 11.03 -24.59 -0.98
CA ARG A 81 12.29 -25.11 -1.46
C ARG A 81 12.06 -26.60 -1.63
N GLY A 82 11.53 -26.99 -2.79
CA GLY A 82 11.48 -28.39 -3.21
C GLY A 82 12.90 -28.95 -3.26
N VAL A 83 13.29 -29.62 -2.17
CA VAL A 83 14.51 -30.42 -2.08
C VAL A 83 14.46 -31.43 -3.23
N GLY A 84 15.32 -31.22 -4.22
CA GLY A 84 15.58 -32.22 -5.25
C GLY A 84 16.13 -33.47 -4.57
N VAL A 85 15.29 -34.49 -4.42
CA VAL A 85 15.74 -35.84 -4.13
C VAL A 85 16.50 -36.32 -5.36
N PRO A 86 17.79 -36.66 -5.29
CA PRO A 86 18.44 -37.33 -6.40
C PRO A 86 17.82 -38.73 -6.51
N ARG A 87 17.05 -38.98 -7.57
CA ARG A 87 16.67 -40.34 -7.94
C ARG A 87 17.93 -41.05 -8.43
N SER A 88 18.48 -41.92 -7.59
CA SER A 88 19.49 -42.90 -7.97
C SER A 88 19.01 -43.70 -9.20
N PRO A 89 19.86 -43.96 -10.20
CA PRO A 89 19.52 -44.88 -11.28
C PRO A 89 19.41 -46.32 -10.72
N PRO A 90 18.48 -47.15 -11.21
CA PRO A 90 18.44 -48.54 -10.80
C PRO A 90 19.70 -49.27 -11.28
N ALA A 91 20.25 -50.10 -10.37
CA ALA A 91 21.39 -50.95 -10.61
C ALA A 91 21.15 -51.87 -11.82
N ARG A 92 22.13 -51.90 -12.73
CA ARG A 92 22.25 -52.99 -13.71
C ARG A 92 22.49 -54.27 -12.91
N MET A 93 21.55 -55.20 -12.98
CA MET A 93 21.77 -56.57 -12.56
C MET A 93 22.54 -57.25 -13.70
N ASP A 94 23.86 -57.37 -13.52
CA ASP A 94 24.67 -58.33 -14.26
C ASP A 94 24.25 -59.73 -13.85
N GLY A 95 23.29 -60.29 -14.60
CA GLY A 95 22.96 -61.70 -14.58
C GLY A 95 23.97 -62.46 -15.42
N VAL A 96 25.08 -62.85 -14.80
CA VAL A 96 25.98 -63.90 -15.29
C VAL A 96 25.21 -65.22 -15.28
N GLU A 97 24.74 -65.68 -16.42
CA GLU A 97 24.34 -67.08 -16.60
C GLU A 97 25.50 -67.83 -17.28
N VAL A 98 26.18 -68.62 -16.46
CA VAL A 98 27.31 -69.45 -16.81
C VAL A 98 26.82 -70.70 -17.55
N ASP A 99 27.45 -70.95 -18.68
CA ASP A 99 27.58 -72.23 -19.39
C ASP A 99 27.32 -73.49 -18.56
N ARG A 100 26.39 -74.34 -19.03
CA ARG A 100 26.49 -75.81 -18.92
C ARG A 100 25.81 -76.52 -20.09
N ARG A 101 26.66 -77.09 -20.96
CA ARG A 101 26.64 -78.47 -21.52
C ARG A 101 25.30 -79.01 -22.09
N GLN A 102 25.20 -79.58 -23.28
CA GLN A 102 26.08 -80.47 -24.05
C GLN A 102 25.73 -80.36 -25.54
#